data_AF-A0A953CYV3-F1
#
_entry.id   AF-A0A953CYV3-F1
#
_cell.length_a   1.000
_cell.length_b   1.000
_cell.length_c   1.000
_cell.angle_alpha   90.00
_cell.angle_beta   90.00
_cell.angle_gamma   90.00
#
_symmetry.space_group_name_H-M   'P 1'
#
loop_
_entity.id
_entity.type
_entity.pdbx_description
1 polymer ?
#
loop_
_entity_poly.entity_id
_entity_poly.type
_entity_poly.pdbx_seq_one_letter_code
_entity_poly.pdbx_strand_id
1 'polypeptide(L)'
;MSDTYQSALQEQLKKNLLDRVREAAANMSPLEQAGLFADVAGIVDPTPVSDVAGAAIAIAQGDFVGAALSGVSLIPYAGDALAKPAKLARRAPGVAKAVEMLLKHGDDIAAASKDALKAAGLSLDQVAAARKKALDVVQDAMLEAKKGLPDCVPCQKLRDKAGKKSTLQMPQNSANGKWAGGVQPTDGNGKYVFAEPKTLPDGRTVNEIDFRKGSPDLDDYVVGGRHELWEVSGNVRTDEKRLAEMMKQRDPHWQPPDRELYTLHHFEDGSVGYVPDVLHDKTIGGIAHTGGNSMINNELF
;
A
#
# COMPACT_ATOMS: atom_id res chain seq x y z
N MET A 1 -1.77 -16.45 7.38
CA MET A 1 -2.16 -15.90 6.07
C MET A 1 -1.69 -14.47 6.07
N SER A 2 -0.77 -14.12 5.17
CA SER A 2 -0.36 -12.73 4.99
C SER A 2 -1.58 -11.87 4.66
N ASP A 3 -1.65 -10.70 5.27
CA ASP A 3 -2.55 -9.65 4.84
C ASP A 3 -2.13 -9.13 3.44
N THR A 4 -3.02 -8.40 2.79
CA THR A 4 -2.81 -8.00 1.39
C THR A 4 -1.67 -6.98 1.26
N TYR A 5 -1.48 -6.13 2.27
CA TYR A 5 -0.41 -5.15 2.31
C TYR A 5 0.96 -5.78 2.51
N GLN A 6 1.08 -6.74 3.43
CA GLN A 6 2.27 -7.55 3.67
C GLN A 6 2.73 -8.23 2.39
N SER A 7 1.79 -8.85 1.67
CA SER A 7 2.08 -9.57 0.43
C SER A 7 2.54 -8.60 -0.67
N ALA A 8 1.91 -7.43 -0.77
CA ALA A 8 2.31 -6.39 -1.71
C ALA A 8 3.69 -5.78 -1.38
N LEU A 9 4.01 -5.58 -0.10
CA LEU A 9 5.32 -5.11 0.35
C LEU A 9 6.43 -6.14 0.09
N GLN A 10 6.17 -7.41 0.38
CA GLN A 10 7.10 -8.50 0.04
C GLN A 10 7.39 -8.55 -1.46
N GLU A 11 6.37 -8.36 -2.31
CA GLU A 11 6.55 -8.31 -3.76
C GLU A 11 7.48 -7.16 -4.19
N GLN A 12 7.27 -5.95 -3.66
CA GLN A 12 8.15 -4.80 -3.91
C GLN A 12 9.58 -5.05 -3.41
N LEU A 13 9.72 -5.64 -2.22
CA LEU A 13 11.02 -5.94 -1.65
C LEU A 13 11.78 -7.00 -2.45
N LYS A 14 11.09 -8.05 -2.94
CA LYS A 14 11.67 -9.06 -3.84
C LYS A 14 12.12 -8.46 -5.16
N LYS A 15 11.30 -7.60 -5.78
CA LYS A 15 11.67 -6.87 -7.01
C LYS A 15 12.92 -6.02 -6.80
N ASN A 16 12.93 -5.20 -5.74
CA ASN A 16 14.09 -4.39 -5.38
C ASN A 16 15.34 -5.21 -5.07
N LEU A 17 15.18 -6.34 -4.38
CA LEU A 17 16.28 -7.23 -4.07
C LEU A 17 16.92 -7.76 -5.36
N LEU A 18 16.11 -8.21 -6.33
CA LEU A 18 16.61 -8.69 -7.62
C LEU A 18 17.34 -7.58 -8.39
N ASP A 19 16.81 -6.36 -8.41
CA ASP A 19 17.46 -5.24 -9.09
C ASP A 19 18.79 -4.86 -8.43
N ARG A 20 18.84 -4.83 -7.09
CA ARG A 20 20.09 -4.60 -6.34
C ARG A 20 21.12 -5.70 -6.54
N VAL A 21 20.67 -6.95 -6.67
CA VAL A 21 21.55 -8.08 -7.00
C VAL A 21 22.14 -7.90 -8.39
N ARG A 22 21.32 -7.54 -9.39
CA ARG A 22 21.79 -7.25 -10.75
C ARG A 22 22.79 -6.09 -10.77
N GLU A 23 22.50 -5.00 -10.07
CA GLU A 23 23.40 -3.85 -9.94
C GLU A 23 24.73 -4.23 -9.27
N ALA A 24 24.68 -5.00 -8.17
CA ALA A 24 25.89 -5.46 -7.50
C ALA A 24 26.70 -6.44 -8.37
N ALA A 25 26.02 -7.31 -9.11
CA ALA A 25 26.63 -8.28 -10.02
C ALA A 25 27.29 -7.62 -11.25
N ALA A 26 26.85 -6.44 -11.68
CA ALA A 26 27.25 -5.81 -12.94
C ALA A 26 28.78 -5.61 -13.09
N ASN A 27 29.50 -5.44 -11.99
CA ASN A 27 30.95 -5.24 -11.98
C ASN A 27 31.74 -6.45 -11.42
N MET A 28 31.08 -7.58 -11.20
CA MET A 28 31.69 -8.80 -10.64
C MET A 28 32.17 -9.74 -11.74
N SER A 29 33.14 -10.61 -11.43
CA SER A 29 33.50 -11.71 -12.33
C SER A 29 32.34 -12.72 -12.47
N PRO A 30 32.24 -13.49 -13.57
CA PRO A 30 31.14 -14.46 -13.74
C PRO A 30 30.96 -15.44 -12.58
N LEU A 31 32.04 -15.85 -11.92
CA LEU A 31 32.01 -16.73 -10.76
C LEU A 31 31.44 -16.04 -9.52
N GLU A 32 31.77 -14.76 -9.32
CA GLU A 32 31.23 -13.94 -8.23
C GLU A 32 29.76 -13.60 -8.45
N GLN A 33 29.36 -13.34 -9.70
CA GLN A 33 27.96 -13.18 -10.08
C GLN A 33 27.16 -14.44 -9.75
N ALA A 34 27.62 -15.60 -10.23
CA ALA A 34 26.97 -16.89 -9.95
C ALA A 34 26.84 -17.15 -8.44
N GLY A 35 27.89 -16.84 -7.66
CA GLY A 35 27.85 -16.94 -6.20
C GLY A 35 26.84 -16.00 -5.54
N LEU A 36 26.77 -14.74 -5.97
CA LEU A 36 25.83 -13.75 -5.44
C LEU A 36 24.37 -14.12 -5.76
N PHE A 37 24.08 -14.53 -6.99
CA PHE A 37 22.75 -14.97 -7.38
C PHE A 37 22.34 -16.25 -6.63
N ALA A 38 23.25 -17.23 -6.47
CA ALA A 38 22.98 -18.44 -5.68
C ALA A 38 22.75 -18.15 -4.19
N ASP A 39 23.42 -17.13 -3.62
CA ASP A 39 23.20 -16.72 -2.24
C ASP A 39 21.79 -16.15 -2.03
N VAL A 40 21.24 -15.43 -3.01
CA VAL A 40 19.92 -14.78 -2.95
C VAL A 40 18.77 -15.66 -3.44
N ALA A 41 19.03 -16.58 -4.37
CA ALA A 41 18.08 -17.54 -4.93
C ALA A 41 17.16 -18.17 -3.88
N GLY A 42 17.75 -18.81 -2.86
CA GLY A 42 17.00 -19.51 -1.81
C GLY A 42 16.19 -18.62 -0.85
N ILE A 43 16.22 -17.30 -1.02
CA ILE A 43 15.44 -16.33 -0.23
C ILE A 43 14.23 -15.81 -1.01
N VAL A 44 14.28 -15.79 -2.35
CA VAL A 44 13.24 -15.16 -3.20
C VAL A 44 12.12 -16.14 -3.58
N ASP A 45 12.44 -17.42 -3.79
CA ASP A 45 11.46 -18.47 -4.14
C ASP A 45 11.85 -19.85 -3.54
N PRO A 46 11.04 -20.40 -2.61
CA PRO A 46 11.27 -21.72 -2.05
C PRO A 46 10.75 -22.90 -2.90
N THR A 47 10.22 -22.72 -4.12
CA THR A 47 9.60 -23.80 -4.92
C THR A 47 10.35 -24.20 -6.21
N PRO A 48 10.59 -25.51 -6.52
CA PRO A 48 11.75 -25.92 -7.32
C PRO A 48 11.61 -26.28 -8.81
N VAL A 49 10.45 -26.20 -9.48
CA VAL A 49 10.24 -27.14 -10.61
C VAL A 49 10.41 -26.55 -12.02
N SER A 50 10.03 -25.29 -12.27
CA SER A 50 10.08 -24.72 -13.64
C SER A 50 11.44 -24.14 -14.03
N ASP A 51 12.22 -23.68 -13.06
CA ASP A 51 13.43 -22.92 -13.38
C ASP A 51 14.67 -23.82 -13.57
N VAL A 52 14.64 -25.08 -13.12
CA VAL A 52 15.74 -26.06 -13.31
C VAL A 52 16.11 -26.24 -14.79
N ALA A 53 15.11 -26.28 -15.66
CA ALA A 53 15.31 -26.44 -17.10
C ALA A 53 15.93 -25.19 -17.72
N GLY A 54 15.51 -23.99 -17.30
CA GLY A 54 16.12 -22.74 -17.71
C GLY A 54 17.57 -22.61 -17.22
N ALA A 55 17.87 -23.12 -16.01
CA ALA A 55 19.18 -23.06 -15.40
C ALA A 55 20.18 -23.91 -16.20
N ALA A 56 19.79 -25.14 -16.50
CA ALA A 56 20.61 -26.06 -17.29
C ALA A 56 20.87 -25.53 -18.71
N ILE A 57 19.88 -24.90 -19.35
CA ILE A 57 20.02 -24.31 -20.69
C ILE A 57 20.94 -23.10 -20.66
N ALA A 58 20.79 -22.21 -19.69
CA ALA A 58 21.61 -21.02 -19.57
C ALA A 58 23.07 -21.35 -19.16
N ILE A 59 23.29 -22.37 -18.32
CA ILE A 59 24.65 -22.92 -18.06
C ILE A 59 25.26 -23.45 -19.37
N ALA A 60 24.49 -24.21 -20.15
CA ALA A 60 24.96 -24.76 -21.43
C ALA A 60 25.27 -23.68 -22.48
N GLN A 61 24.65 -22.51 -22.38
CA GLN A 61 24.84 -21.35 -23.26
C GLN A 61 25.96 -20.40 -22.79
N GLY A 62 26.60 -20.67 -21.65
CA GLY A 62 27.58 -19.76 -21.03
C GLY A 62 26.94 -18.51 -20.43
N ASP A 63 25.61 -18.47 -20.33
CA ASP A 63 24.83 -17.43 -19.67
C ASP A 63 24.71 -17.78 -18.18
N PHE A 64 25.78 -17.52 -17.44
CA PHE A 64 25.82 -17.77 -15.99
C PHE A 64 24.83 -16.91 -15.19
N VAL A 65 24.36 -15.79 -15.77
CA VAL A 65 23.34 -14.93 -15.17
C VAL A 65 21.96 -15.56 -15.36
N GLY A 66 21.62 -16.00 -16.57
CA GLY A 66 20.43 -16.78 -16.84
C GLY A 66 20.41 -18.10 -16.06
N ALA A 67 21.57 -18.75 -15.93
CA ALA A 67 21.74 -19.97 -15.16
C ALA A 67 21.39 -19.80 -13.69
N ALA A 68 21.88 -18.71 -13.10
CA ALA A 68 21.68 -18.44 -11.69
C ALA A 68 20.27 -17.90 -11.41
N LEU A 69 19.70 -17.11 -12.34
CA LEU A 69 18.29 -16.67 -12.30
C LEU A 69 17.31 -17.83 -12.47
N SER A 70 17.66 -18.84 -13.24
CA SER A 70 16.86 -20.04 -13.38
C SER A 70 17.21 -21.12 -12.32
N GLY A 71 18.38 -21.03 -11.68
CA GLY A 71 18.75 -21.88 -10.53
C GLY A 71 18.05 -21.48 -9.23
N VAL A 72 17.25 -20.40 -9.25
CA VAL A 72 16.57 -19.79 -8.09
C VAL A 72 15.71 -20.76 -7.29
N SER A 73 15.21 -21.80 -7.95
CA SER A 73 14.23 -22.74 -7.42
C SER A 73 14.87 -23.95 -6.68
N LEU A 74 16.18 -24.19 -6.80
CA LEU A 74 16.79 -25.51 -6.49
C LEU A 74 17.22 -25.79 -5.04
N ILE A 75 17.09 -24.86 -4.09
CA ILE A 75 17.66 -25.04 -2.75
C ILE A 75 16.62 -24.87 -1.65
N PRO A 76 16.08 -25.97 -1.08
CA PRO A 76 15.20 -25.90 0.07
C PRO A 76 15.95 -25.50 1.37
N TYR A 77 15.24 -24.73 2.17
CA TYR A 77 15.59 -24.04 3.43
C TYR A 77 16.41 -24.84 4.47
N ALA A 78 17.22 -24.10 5.24
CA ALA A 78 17.17 -24.00 6.71
C ALA A 78 18.55 -23.96 7.42
N GLY A 79 19.66 -24.31 6.77
CA GLY A 79 20.97 -24.36 7.42
C GLY A 79 21.85 -23.10 7.30
N ASP A 80 21.73 -22.35 6.19
CA ASP A 80 22.79 -21.43 5.75
C ASP A 80 22.38 -19.93 5.73
N ALA A 81 21.13 -19.63 6.10
CA ALA A 81 20.55 -18.29 6.04
C ALA A 81 21.12 -17.28 7.06
N LEU A 82 21.85 -17.74 8.08
CA LEU A 82 22.47 -16.89 9.10
C LEU A 82 23.92 -16.47 8.78
N ALA A 83 24.64 -17.23 7.94
CA ALA A 83 26.02 -16.92 7.56
C ALA A 83 26.12 -16.04 6.30
N LYS A 84 25.10 -16.09 5.43
CA LYS A 84 25.00 -15.34 4.18
C LYS A 84 24.94 -13.81 4.35
N PRO A 85 24.21 -13.24 5.34
CA PRO A 85 24.17 -11.79 5.53
C PRO A 85 25.57 -11.20 5.77
N ALA A 86 26.46 -11.89 6.46
CA ALA A 86 27.83 -11.44 6.71
C ALA A 86 28.71 -11.46 5.44
N LYS A 87 28.55 -12.48 4.58
CA LYS A 87 29.25 -12.55 3.28
C LYS A 87 28.70 -11.50 2.30
N LEU A 88 27.38 -11.36 2.23
CA LEU A 88 26.70 -10.35 1.43
C LEU A 88 27.05 -8.94 1.91
N ALA A 89 27.15 -8.70 3.22
CA ALA A 89 27.48 -7.37 3.76
C ALA A 89 28.84 -6.86 3.27
N ARG A 90 29.81 -7.75 3.05
CA ARG A 90 31.14 -7.39 2.52
C ARG A 90 31.16 -7.08 1.03
N ARG A 91 30.25 -7.67 0.25
CA ARG A 91 30.24 -7.60 -1.23
C ARG A 91 29.13 -6.72 -1.80
N ALA A 92 27.98 -6.71 -1.14
CA ALA A 92 26.73 -6.06 -1.55
C ALA A 92 25.89 -5.70 -0.30
N PRO A 93 26.29 -4.67 0.47
CA PRO A 93 25.62 -4.33 1.74
C PRO A 93 24.14 -3.97 1.60
N GLY A 94 23.73 -3.40 0.46
CA GLY A 94 22.32 -3.14 0.16
C GLY A 94 21.50 -4.43 -0.04
N VAL A 95 22.09 -5.45 -0.66
CA VAL A 95 21.48 -6.79 -0.81
C VAL A 95 21.35 -7.46 0.56
N ALA A 96 22.39 -7.37 1.40
CA ALA A 96 22.37 -7.95 2.74
C ALA A 96 21.23 -7.41 3.61
N LYS A 97 20.97 -6.10 3.59
CA LYS A 97 19.88 -5.47 4.38
C LYS A 97 18.50 -5.87 3.87
N ALA A 98 18.29 -5.94 2.55
CA ALA A 98 17.04 -6.39 1.97
C ALA A 98 16.75 -7.87 2.30
N VAL A 99 17.77 -8.72 2.24
CA VAL A 99 17.71 -10.12 2.67
C VAL A 99 17.41 -10.24 4.16
N GLU A 100 18.09 -9.47 5.00
CA GLU A 100 17.86 -9.47 6.45
C GLU A 100 16.42 -9.05 6.78
N MET A 101 15.88 -8.07 6.08
CA MET A 101 14.49 -7.65 6.22
C MET A 101 13.51 -8.78 5.86
N LEU A 102 13.71 -9.46 4.73
CA LEU A 102 12.89 -10.61 4.34
C LEU A 102 12.99 -11.77 5.34
N LEU A 103 14.18 -12.04 5.88
CA LEU A 103 14.38 -13.15 6.82
C LEU A 103 13.84 -12.86 8.22
N LYS A 104 14.02 -11.63 8.73
CA LYS A 104 13.61 -11.26 10.09
C LYS A 104 12.15 -10.84 10.19
N HIS A 105 11.67 -10.15 9.16
CA HIS A 105 10.35 -9.54 9.15
C HIS A 105 9.47 -10.13 8.07
N GLY A 106 9.86 -11.26 7.45
CA GLY A 106 9.12 -11.88 6.36
C GLY A 106 7.62 -12.01 6.61
N ASP A 107 7.19 -12.28 7.84
CA ASP A 107 5.76 -12.39 8.18
C ASP A 107 5.12 -11.08 8.69
N ASP A 108 5.90 -10.02 8.87
CA ASP A 108 5.48 -8.75 9.50
C ASP A 108 6.26 -7.51 8.98
N ILE A 109 6.44 -7.42 7.65
CA ILE A 109 7.06 -6.27 6.98
C ILE A 109 6.11 -5.06 7.05
N ALA A 110 4.80 -5.28 7.08
CA ALA A 110 3.78 -4.26 7.23
C ALA A 110 3.94 -3.45 8.53
N ALA A 111 4.45 -4.06 9.61
CA ALA A 111 4.78 -3.36 10.86
C ALA A 111 6.17 -2.71 10.88
N ALA A 112 6.94 -2.82 9.81
CA ALA A 112 8.27 -2.23 9.75
C ALA A 112 8.22 -0.70 9.78
N SER A 113 9.16 -0.10 10.51
CA SER A 113 9.29 1.36 10.54
C SER A 113 9.76 1.90 9.18
N LYS A 114 9.49 3.20 8.94
CA LYS A 114 10.07 3.97 7.83
C LYS A 114 11.56 3.70 7.62
N ASP A 115 12.36 3.67 8.69
CA ASP A 115 13.81 3.49 8.60
C ASP A 115 14.19 2.07 8.20
N ALA A 116 13.45 1.05 8.67
CA ALA A 116 13.65 -0.33 8.26
C ALA A 116 13.30 -0.53 6.77
N LEU A 117 12.18 0.02 6.30
CA LEU A 117 11.79 -0.03 4.89
C LEU A 117 12.82 0.65 3.98
N LYS A 118 13.31 1.84 4.39
CA LYS A 118 14.39 2.54 3.68
C LYS A 118 15.70 1.75 3.69
N ALA A 119 16.06 1.15 4.82
CA ALA A 119 17.26 0.32 4.94
C ALA A 119 17.20 -0.93 4.07
N ALA A 120 16.00 -1.51 3.92
CA ALA A 120 15.69 -2.59 2.99
C ALA A 120 15.64 -2.12 1.53
N GLY A 121 15.74 -0.81 1.30
CA GLY A 121 15.91 -0.22 -0.02
C GLY A 121 14.63 0.08 -0.76
N LEU A 122 13.48 0.08 -0.07
CA LEU A 122 12.20 0.53 -0.61
C LEU A 122 12.16 2.05 -0.70
N SER A 123 11.60 2.56 -1.80
CA SER A 123 11.23 3.97 -1.93
C SER A 123 9.83 4.22 -1.35
N LEU A 124 9.51 5.49 -1.10
CA LEU A 124 8.16 5.88 -0.68
C LEU A 124 7.11 5.46 -1.71
N ASP A 125 7.40 5.63 -3.00
CA ASP A 125 6.48 5.29 -4.09
C ASP A 125 6.19 3.79 -4.14
N GLN A 126 7.17 2.94 -3.82
CA GLN A 126 6.96 1.49 -3.75
C GLN A 126 6.10 1.07 -2.57
N VAL A 127 6.30 1.72 -1.41
CA VAL A 127 5.46 1.52 -0.23
C VAL A 127 4.03 2.00 -0.51
N ALA A 128 3.87 3.16 -1.15
CA ALA A 128 2.58 3.69 -1.58
C ALA A 128 1.89 2.78 -2.60
N ALA A 129 2.61 2.28 -3.60
CA ALA A 129 2.06 1.33 -4.58
C ALA A 129 1.61 0.01 -3.94
N ALA A 130 2.37 -0.51 -2.98
CA ALA A 130 1.98 -1.70 -2.22
C ALA A 130 0.70 -1.45 -1.40
N ARG A 131 0.61 -0.29 -0.74
CA ARG A 131 -0.57 0.14 0.03
C ARG A 131 -1.79 0.28 -0.86
N LYS A 132 -1.66 0.99 -1.98
CA LYS A 132 -2.74 1.16 -2.95
C LYS A 132 -3.28 -0.18 -3.44
N LYS A 133 -2.39 -1.10 -3.82
CA LYS A 133 -2.77 -2.45 -4.26
C LYS A 133 -3.56 -3.21 -3.18
N ALA A 134 -3.16 -3.08 -1.91
CA ALA A 134 -3.87 -3.70 -0.80
C ALA A 134 -5.24 -3.05 -0.56
N LEU A 135 -5.30 -1.72 -0.57
CA LEU A 135 -6.56 -0.99 -0.38
C LEU A 135 -7.56 -1.19 -1.52
N ASP A 136 -7.09 -1.36 -2.76
CA ASP A 136 -7.95 -1.75 -3.89
C ASP A 136 -8.68 -3.08 -3.60
N VAL A 137 -7.97 -4.07 -3.05
CA VAL A 137 -8.55 -5.37 -2.66
C VAL A 137 -9.52 -5.20 -1.49
N VAL A 138 -9.19 -4.36 -0.51
CA VAL A 138 -10.08 -4.05 0.62
C VAL A 138 -11.36 -3.38 0.14
N GLN A 139 -11.27 -2.41 -0.76
CA GLN A 139 -12.41 -1.68 -1.29
C GLN A 139 -13.31 -2.61 -2.13
N ASP A 140 -12.73 -3.45 -2.98
CA ASP A 140 -13.46 -4.45 -3.75
C ASP A 140 -14.19 -5.44 -2.80
N ALA A 141 -13.51 -5.94 -1.76
CA ALA A 141 -14.14 -6.79 -0.76
C ALA A 141 -15.28 -6.08 -0.01
N MET A 142 -15.14 -4.78 0.29
CA MET A 142 -16.20 -3.98 0.92
C MET A 142 -17.44 -3.84 0.02
N LEU A 143 -17.25 -3.68 -1.28
CA LEU A 143 -18.33 -3.66 -2.27
C LEU A 143 -19.00 -5.03 -2.43
N GLU A 144 -18.22 -6.11 -2.49
CA GLU A 144 -18.72 -7.48 -2.54
C GLU A 144 -19.53 -7.82 -1.29
N ALA A 145 -19.05 -7.41 -0.11
CA ALA A 145 -19.76 -7.56 1.15
C ALA A 145 -21.10 -6.80 1.15
N LYS A 146 -21.16 -5.62 0.52
CA LYS A 146 -22.39 -4.84 0.34
C LYS A 146 -23.38 -5.53 -0.58
N LYS A 147 -22.92 -6.19 -1.65
CA LYS A 147 -23.75 -6.95 -2.59
C LYS A 147 -24.30 -8.25 -2.00
N GLY A 148 -23.81 -8.67 -0.83
CA GLY A 148 -24.28 -9.89 -0.16
C GLY A 148 -23.85 -11.16 -0.88
N LEU A 149 -22.68 -11.15 -1.56
CA LEU A 149 -22.17 -12.32 -2.26
C LEU A 149 -21.96 -13.49 -1.29
N PRO A 150 -22.52 -14.69 -1.57
CA PRO A 150 -22.21 -15.88 -0.79
C PRO A 150 -20.72 -16.23 -0.93
N ASP A 151 -20.14 -16.77 0.14
CA ASP A 151 -18.76 -17.29 0.14
C ASP A 151 -17.64 -16.29 -0.20
N CYS A 152 -17.87 -14.99 -0.03
CA CYS A 152 -16.81 -13.98 -0.17
C CYS A 152 -15.77 -14.12 0.95
N VAL A 153 -14.71 -14.90 0.69
CA VAL A 153 -13.60 -15.13 1.63
C VAL A 153 -12.91 -13.81 2.04
N PRO A 154 -12.58 -12.88 1.12
CA PRO A 154 -12.01 -11.58 1.51
C PRO A 154 -12.93 -10.78 2.46
N CYS A 155 -14.24 -10.82 2.22
CA CYS A 155 -15.23 -10.10 3.04
C CYS A 155 -15.26 -10.57 4.50
N GLN A 156 -14.88 -11.82 4.79
CA GLN A 156 -14.83 -12.35 6.16
C GLN A 156 -13.72 -11.70 6.99
N LYS A 157 -12.65 -11.24 6.32
CA LYS A 157 -11.50 -10.54 6.90
C LYS A 157 -11.68 -9.03 7.03
N LEU A 158 -12.83 -8.49 6.61
CA LEU A 158 -13.19 -7.08 6.87
C LEU A 158 -13.61 -6.91 8.33
N ARG A 159 -12.68 -7.12 9.26
CA ARG A 159 -12.88 -7.02 10.70
C ARG A 159 -11.75 -6.24 11.32
N ASP A 160 -12.08 -5.32 12.22
CA ASP A 160 -11.07 -4.64 13.02
C ASP A 160 -10.49 -5.58 14.09
N LYS A 161 -9.48 -5.11 14.83
CA LYS A 161 -8.82 -5.86 15.91
C LYS A 161 -9.76 -6.28 17.05
N ALA A 162 -10.94 -5.65 17.17
CA ALA A 162 -11.97 -6.02 18.14
C ALA A 162 -12.99 -7.02 17.55
N GLY A 163 -12.78 -7.50 16.32
CA GLY A 163 -13.66 -8.42 15.61
C GLY A 163 -14.89 -7.75 15.00
N LYS A 164 -15.02 -6.42 15.09
CA LYS A 164 -16.15 -5.69 14.53
C LYS A 164 -15.99 -5.58 13.01
N LYS A 165 -17.07 -5.89 12.29
CA LYS A 165 -17.08 -5.86 10.82
C LYS A 165 -16.90 -4.42 10.30
N SER A 166 -15.91 -4.23 9.44
CA SER A 166 -15.79 -3.03 8.60
C SER A 166 -16.81 -3.12 7.47
N THR A 167 -17.69 -2.14 7.37
CA THR A 167 -18.72 -2.08 6.34
C THR A 167 -18.51 -0.87 5.46
N LEU A 168 -18.77 -1.04 4.17
CA LEU A 168 -18.83 0.09 3.24
C LEU A 168 -19.94 1.05 3.68
N GLN A 169 -19.56 2.25 4.08
CA GLN A 169 -20.46 3.33 4.40
C GLN A 169 -20.57 4.26 3.20
N MET A 170 -21.81 4.50 2.78
CA MET A 170 -22.18 5.43 1.72
C MET A 170 -23.37 6.25 2.24
N PRO A 171 -23.57 7.49 1.76
CA PRO A 171 -24.65 8.32 2.25
C PRO A 171 -26.01 7.72 1.88
N GLN A 172 -26.97 7.77 2.80
CA GLN A 172 -28.36 7.39 2.54
C GLN A 172 -29.14 8.62 2.07
N ASN A 173 -30.20 8.41 1.29
CA ASN A 173 -31.13 9.51 0.99
C ASN A 173 -31.73 10.03 2.30
N SER A 174 -31.64 11.33 2.51
CA SER A 174 -32.07 11.99 3.75
C SER A 174 -32.36 13.47 3.51
N ALA A 175 -32.64 14.21 4.58
CA ALA A 175 -32.75 15.67 4.51
C ALA A 175 -31.44 16.35 4.08
N ASN A 176 -30.29 15.67 4.16
CA ASN A 176 -28.99 16.24 3.80
C ASN A 176 -28.62 16.04 2.32
N GLY A 177 -29.37 15.22 1.59
CA GLY A 177 -29.09 14.94 0.18
C GLY A 177 -29.64 13.60 -0.29
N LYS A 178 -29.47 13.34 -1.58
CA LYS A 178 -29.98 12.15 -2.25
C LYS A 178 -29.09 11.72 -3.40
N TRP A 179 -29.12 10.44 -3.72
CA TRP A 179 -28.53 9.93 -4.95
C TRP A 179 -29.29 10.44 -6.16
N ALA A 180 -28.57 10.86 -7.20
CA ALA A 180 -29.16 11.34 -8.45
C ALA A 180 -30.07 10.28 -9.10
N GLY A 181 -29.71 9.00 -8.98
CA GLY A 181 -30.53 7.86 -9.43
C GLY A 181 -31.70 7.49 -8.51
N GLY A 182 -31.96 8.26 -7.45
CA GLY A 182 -33.05 8.03 -6.49
C GLY A 182 -32.80 6.90 -5.49
N VAL A 183 -31.82 6.03 -5.73
CA VAL A 183 -31.42 4.94 -4.81
C VAL A 183 -29.91 4.91 -4.66
N GLN A 184 -29.43 4.41 -3.51
CA GLN A 184 -28.01 4.22 -3.29
C GLN A 184 -27.46 3.13 -4.23
N PRO A 185 -26.41 3.41 -5.03
CA PRO A 185 -25.89 2.46 -6.01
C PRO A 185 -25.24 1.25 -5.32
N THR A 186 -25.52 0.06 -5.82
CA THR A 186 -25.01 -1.21 -5.28
C THR A 186 -23.57 -1.51 -5.70
N ASP A 187 -23.13 -0.95 -6.83
CA ASP A 187 -21.76 -1.01 -7.32
C ASP A 187 -20.86 0.10 -6.74
N GLY A 188 -21.45 1.00 -5.96
CA GLY A 188 -20.75 2.10 -5.31
C GLY A 188 -20.51 3.32 -6.22
N ASN A 189 -20.96 3.31 -7.47
CA ASN A 189 -20.71 4.39 -8.43
C ASN A 189 -21.97 5.23 -8.64
N GLY A 190 -21.83 6.55 -8.57
CA GLY A 190 -22.94 7.46 -8.84
C GLY A 190 -22.71 8.86 -8.30
N LYS A 191 -23.72 9.72 -8.45
CA LYS A 191 -23.66 11.10 -7.95
C LYS A 191 -24.53 11.25 -6.71
N TYR A 192 -23.96 11.79 -5.64
CA TYR A 192 -24.69 12.21 -4.45
C TYR A 192 -24.91 13.72 -4.51
N VAL A 193 -26.17 14.14 -4.56
CA VAL A 193 -26.60 15.53 -4.66
C VAL A 193 -26.96 16.03 -3.26
N PHE A 194 -26.33 17.12 -2.83
CA PHE A 194 -26.66 17.76 -1.56
C PHE A 194 -28.06 18.37 -1.60
N ALA A 195 -28.76 18.36 -0.46
CA ALA A 195 -30.03 19.05 -0.36
C ALA A 195 -29.87 20.57 -0.50
N GLU A 196 -28.80 21.10 0.11
CA GLU A 196 -28.38 22.49 0.01
C GLU A 196 -26.93 22.54 -0.50
N PRO A 197 -26.62 23.43 -1.47
CA PRO A 197 -25.26 23.63 -1.95
C PRO A 197 -24.25 23.91 -0.84
N LYS A 198 -23.05 23.33 -0.94
CA LYS A 198 -21.96 23.55 0.01
C LYS A 198 -21.05 24.65 -0.50
N THR A 199 -20.85 25.70 0.29
CA THR A 199 -19.87 26.75 -0.01
C THR A 199 -18.54 26.39 0.61
N LEU A 200 -17.50 26.29 -0.21
CA LEU A 200 -16.14 25.99 0.22
C LEU A 200 -15.45 27.25 0.78
N PRO A 201 -14.36 27.09 1.56
CA PRO A 201 -13.61 28.24 2.07
C PRO A 201 -13.05 29.18 0.98
N ASP A 202 -12.83 28.67 -0.23
CA ASP A 202 -12.38 29.45 -1.39
C ASP A 202 -13.52 30.12 -2.18
N GLY A 203 -14.76 30.01 -1.71
CA GLY A 203 -15.95 30.59 -2.33
C GLY A 203 -16.58 29.74 -3.43
N ARG A 204 -15.98 28.62 -3.84
CA ARG A 204 -16.62 27.69 -4.77
C ARG A 204 -17.88 27.07 -4.12
N THR A 205 -18.85 26.75 -4.97
CA THR A 205 -20.08 26.06 -4.54
C THR A 205 -20.12 24.66 -5.12
N VAL A 206 -20.44 23.67 -4.27
CA VAL A 206 -20.53 22.26 -4.63
C VAL A 206 -21.96 21.77 -4.39
N ASN A 207 -22.62 21.35 -5.46
CA ASN A 207 -24.00 20.85 -5.42
C ASN A 207 -24.07 19.32 -5.32
N GLU A 208 -23.03 18.64 -5.80
CA GLU A 208 -22.97 17.19 -5.88
C GLU A 208 -21.52 16.71 -5.80
N ILE A 209 -21.35 15.45 -5.41
CA ILE A 209 -20.06 14.75 -5.41
C ILE A 209 -20.22 13.42 -6.12
N ASP A 210 -19.27 13.12 -7.00
CA ASP A 210 -19.14 11.81 -7.63
C ASP A 210 -18.66 10.78 -6.61
N PHE A 211 -19.18 9.57 -6.73
CA PHE A 211 -18.72 8.41 -5.98
C PHE A 211 -18.14 7.39 -6.94
N ARG A 212 -17.00 6.83 -6.54
CA ARG A 212 -16.31 5.73 -7.23
C ARG A 212 -16.07 4.61 -6.23
N LYS A 213 -16.50 3.40 -6.57
CA LYS A 213 -16.33 2.21 -5.72
C LYS A 213 -16.79 2.41 -4.25
N GLY A 214 -17.81 3.25 -4.04
CA GLY A 214 -18.40 3.51 -2.74
C GLY A 214 -17.72 4.62 -1.92
N SER A 215 -16.74 5.30 -2.49
CA SER A 215 -16.06 6.44 -1.88
C SER A 215 -16.34 7.75 -2.62
N PRO A 216 -16.42 8.90 -1.92
CA PRO A 216 -16.55 10.20 -2.56
C PRO A 216 -15.27 10.58 -3.29
N ASP A 217 -15.38 11.05 -4.52
CA ASP A 217 -14.29 11.61 -5.31
C ASP A 217 -14.02 13.04 -4.82
N LEU A 218 -12.95 13.20 -4.04
CA LEU A 218 -12.57 14.47 -3.43
C LEU A 218 -11.35 15.14 -4.08
N ASP A 219 -10.86 14.61 -5.20
CA ASP A 219 -9.60 15.02 -5.82
C ASP A 219 -9.57 16.52 -6.19
N ASP A 220 -10.69 17.05 -6.70
CA ASP A 220 -10.83 18.46 -7.09
C ASP A 220 -10.93 19.44 -5.90
N TYR A 221 -11.00 18.91 -4.68
CA TYR A 221 -11.16 19.69 -3.45
C TYR A 221 -9.94 19.61 -2.52
N VAL A 222 -8.88 18.90 -2.93
CA VAL A 222 -7.67 18.76 -2.12
C VAL A 222 -6.83 20.04 -2.15
N VAL A 223 -6.55 20.59 -0.98
CA VAL A 223 -5.68 21.76 -0.83
C VAL A 223 -4.24 21.31 -0.57
N GLY A 224 -3.30 21.86 -1.34
CA GLY A 224 -1.87 21.49 -1.25
C GLY A 224 -1.50 20.18 -1.94
N GLY A 225 -2.47 19.50 -2.54
CA GLY A 225 -2.30 18.21 -3.21
C GLY A 225 -2.34 17.01 -2.27
N ARG A 226 -2.31 15.82 -2.87
CA ARG A 226 -2.25 14.54 -2.15
C ARG A 226 -0.80 14.18 -1.83
N HIS A 227 -0.61 13.48 -0.73
CA HIS A 227 0.69 13.15 -0.21
C HIS A 227 0.77 11.71 0.26
N GLU A 228 1.83 11.03 -0.15
CA GLU A 228 2.16 9.70 0.34
C GLU A 228 2.87 9.77 1.69
N LEU A 229 2.47 8.90 2.62
CA LEU A 229 3.19 8.71 3.88
C LEU A 229 3.93 7.37 3.86
N TRP A 230 5.05 7.32 4.59
CA TRP A 230 5.74 6.05 4.86
C TRP A 230 4.87 5.11 5.69
N GLU A 231 4.15 5.69 6.66
CA GLU A 231 3.24 4.98 7.56
C GLU A 231 1.92 5.74 7.60
N VAL A 232 0.83 5.03 7.36
CA VAL A 232 -0.54 5.56 7.45
C VAL A 232 -1.25 4.76 8.52
N SER A 233 -1.71 5.44 9.57
CA SER A 233 -2.41 4.79 10.69
C SER A 233 -3.92 4.78 10.52
N GLY A 234 -4.46 5.61 9.62
CA GLY A 234 -5.90 5.89 9.54
C GLY A 234 -6.39 6.83 10.65
N ASN A 235 -5.51 7.27 11.55
CA ASN A 235 -5.83 8.26 12.57
C ASN A 235 -5.40 9.65 12.09
N VAL A 236 -6.38 10.56 11.95
CA VAL A 236 -6.17 11.93 11.47
C VAL A 236 -5.05 12.63 12.24
N ARG A 237 -5.05 12.61 13.58
CA ARG A 237 -4.07 13.33 14.39
C ARG A 237 -2.65 12.77 14.25
N THR A 238 -2.52 11.45 14.16
CA THR A 238 -1.21 10.80 13.99
C THR A 238 -0.66 11.08 12.60
N ASP A 239 -1.47 10.90 11.56
CA ASP A 239 -1.02 11.04 10.19
C ASP A 239 -0.83 12.51 9.79
N GLU A 240 -1.54 13.44 10.42
CA GLU A 240 -1.29 14.88 10.25
C GLU A 240 0.09 15.29 10.77
N LYS A 241 0.53 14.75 11.92
CA LYS A 241 1.88 14.99 12.43
C LYS A 241 2.94 14.44 11.48
N ARG A 242 2.74 13.21 11.00
CA ARG A 242 3.65 12.55 10.03
C ARG A 242 3.73 13.34 8.72
N LEU A 243 2.59 13.82 8.21
CA LEU A 243 2.54 14.67 7.04
C LEU A 243 3.29 15.98 7.29
N ALA A 244 3.01 16.67 8.39
CA ALA A 244 3.66 17.94 8.72
C ALA A 244 5.18 17.80 8.85
N GLU A 245 5.66 16.73 9.49
CA GLU A 245 7.09 16.42 9.56
C GLU A 245 7.71 16.21 8.17
N MET A 246 7.02 15.47 7.29
CA MET A 246 7.49 15.22 5.92
C MET A 246 7.51 16.50 5.08
N MET A 247 6.46 17.33 5.18
CA MET A 247 6.36 18.58 4.41
C MET A 247 7.40 19.59 4.88
N LYS A 248 7.63 19.71 6.20
CA LYS A 248 8.66 20.60 6.75
C LYS A 248 10.09 20.20 6.40
N GLN A 249 10.35 18.93 6.10
CA GLN A 249 11.64 18.49 5.56
C GLN A 249 11.87 19.00 4.13
N ARG A 250 10.80 19.25 3.36
CA ARG A 250 10.86 19.76 1.98
C ARG A 250 10.82 21.28 1.95
N ASP A 251 9.95 21.86 2.76
CA ASP A 251 9.80 23.31 2.94
C ASP A 251 9.65 23.64 4.43
N PRO A 252 10.70 24.17 5.08
CA PRO A 252 10.66 24.53 6.50
C PRO A 252 9.57 25.55 6.88
N HIS A 253 9.06 26.32 5.92
CA HIS A 253 8.00 27.32 6.15
C HIS A 253 6.60 26.77 5.91
N TRP A 254 6.47 25.52 5.48
CA TRP A 254 5.18 24.90 5.23
C TRP A 254 4.31 24.93 6.49
N GLN A 255 3.05 25.33 6.29
CA GLN A 255 2.01 25.29 7.30
C GLN A 255 0.83 24.47 6.76
N PRO A 256 0.16 23.68 7.62
CA PRO A 256 -1.10 23.06 7.23
C PRO A 256 -2.15 24.14 6.95
N PRO A 257 -3.19 23.83 6.15
CA PRO A 257 -4.37 24.67 6.02
C PRO A 257 -5.06 24.91 7.38
N ASP A 258 -5.94 25.91 7.41
CA ASP A 258 -6.72 26.25 8.60
C ASP A 258 -7.55 25.06 9.09
N ARG A 259 -7.30 24.63 10.33
CA ARG A 259 -7.93 23.46 10.94
C ARG A 259 -9.40 23.68 11.33
N GLU A 260 -9.88 24.91 11.28
CA GLU A 260 -11.31 25.21 11.45
C GLU A 260 -12.10 25.02 10.15
N LEU A 261 -11.40 24.92 9.02
CA LEU A 261 -11.99 24.88 7.67
C LEU A 261 -11.64 23.59 6.92
N TYR A 262 -10.57 22.92 7.31
CA TYR A 262 -10.02 21.75 6.63
C TYR A 262 -9.63 20.64 7.60
N THR A 263 -9.91 19.41 7.19
CA THR A 263 -9.45 18.19 7.87
C THR A 263 -8.55 17.40 6.95
N LEU A 264 -7.61 16.66 7.55
CA LEU A 264 -6.88 15.63 6.83
C LEU A 264 -7.84 14.48 6.49
N HIS A 265 -7.92 14.15 5.21
CA HIS A 265 -8.65 13.01 4.68
C HIS A 265 -7.68 11.91 4.25
N HIS A 266 -8.11 10.67 4.45
CA HIS A 266 -7.40 9.46 4.02
C HIS A 266 -8.11 8.90 2.79
N PHE A 267 -7.41 8.91 1.66
CA PHE A 267 -7.95 8.45 0.39
C PHE A 267 -7.88 6.93 0.25
N GLU A 268 -8.59 6.42 -0.76
CA GLU A 268 -8.75 5.00 -1.09
C GLU A 268 -7.45 4.32 -1.51
N ASP A 269 -6.47 5.08 -2.02
CA ASP A 269 -5.15 4.56 -2.33
C ASP A 269 -4.16 4.66 -1.16
N GLY A 270 -4.61 5.21 -0.03
CA GLY A 270 -3.82 5.36 1.18
C GLY A 270 -2.90 6.58 1.18
N SER A 271 -3.04 7.47 0.20
CA SER A 271 -2.53 8.84 0.32
C SER A 271 -3.38 9.66 1.30
N VAL A 272 -2.86 10.80 1.72
CA VAL A 272 -3.56 11.77 2.56
C VAL A 272 -3.57 13.15 1.92
N GLY A 273 -4.58 13.95 2.24
CA GLY A 273 -4.69 15.32 1.75
C GLY A 273 -5.72 16.12 2.53
N TYR A 274 -5.59 17.45 2.54
CA TYR A 274 -6.55 18.31 3.24
C TYR A 274 -7.75 18.59 2.35
N VAL A 275 -8.95 18.35 2.88
CA VAL A 275 -10.23 18.63 2.20
C VAL A 275 -11.10 19.53 3.08
N PRO A 276 -11.99 20.35 2.51
CA PRO A 276 -12.90 21.20 3.27
C PRO A 276 -13.79 20.40 4.22
N ASP A 277 -13.90 20.85 5.47
CA ASP A 277 -14.72 20.20 6.50
C ASP A 277 -16.20 20.14 6.11
N VAL A 278 -16.68 21.17 5.42
CA VAL A 278 -18.06 21.23 4.91
C VAL A 278 -18.43 20.10 3.95
N LEU A 279 -17.44 19.45 3.31
CA LEU A 279 -17.64 18.28 2.46
C LEU A 279 -17.42 16.96 3.21
N HIS A 280 -16.59 16.95 4.24
CA HIS A 280 -16.12 15.74 4.91
C HIS A 280 -16.85 15.45 6.25
N ASP A 281 -17.13 16.46 7.06
CA ASP A 281 -17.71 16.29 8.39
C ASP A 281 -19.23 16.13 8.33
N LYS A 282 -19.69 14.89 8.60
CA LYS A 282 -21.11 14.54 8.65
C LYS A 282 -21.92 15.35 9.68
N THR A 283 -21.29 15.88 10.73
CA THR A 283 -21.98 16.61 11.80
C THR A 283 -22.47 17.98 11.36
N ILE A 284 -21.83 18.54 10.33
CA ILE A 284 -22.21 19.81 9.67
C ILE A 284 -22.78 19.58 8.26
N GLY A 285 -23.22 18.34 7.99
CA GLY A 285 -23.88 17.97 6.74
C GLY A 285 -22.93 17.65 5.59
N GLY A 286 -21.67 17.32 5.87
CA GLY A 286 -20.75 16.67 4.94
C GLY A 286 -21.15 15.23 4.63
N ILE A 287 -20.38 14.59 3.75
CA ILE A 287 -20.72 13.29 3.17
C ILE A 287 -20.28 12.13 4.06
N ALA A 288 -21.22 11.27 4.41
CA ALA A 288 -20.93 10.01 5.09
C ALA A 288 -20.23 9.03 4.14
N HIS A 289 -19.05 8.53 4.52
CA HIS A 289 -18.29 7.56 3.75
C HIS A 289 -17.47 6.64 4.69
N THR A 290 -16.94 5.54 4.15
CA THR A 290 -15.98 4.71 4.91
C THR A 290 -14.70 5.51 5.15
N GLY A 291 -14.34 5.74 6.40
CA GLY A 291 -13.08 6.42 6.71
C GLY A 291 -11.85 5.53 6.50
N GLY A 292 -10.70 6.13 6.21
CA GLY A 292 -9.44 5.40 5.98
C GLY A 292 -9.04 4.45 7.12
N ASN A 293 -9.38 4.78 8.37
CA ASN A 293 -9.21 3.86 9.51
C ASN A 293 -9.89 2.50 9.29
N SER A 294 -11.09 2.47 8.73
CA SER A 294 -11.82 1.22 8.49
C SER A 294 -11.22 0.39 7.35
N MET A 295 -10.53 1.04 6.41
CA MET A 295 -9.84 0.36 5.30
C MET A 295 -8.44 -0.13 5.68
N ILE A 296 -7.74 0.59 6.57
CA ILE A 296 -6.37 0.26 6.97
C ILE A 296 -6.34 -0.66 8.20
N ASN A 297 -7.25 -0.48 9.16
CA ASN A 297 -7.24 -1.25 10.40
C ASN A 297 -8.25 -2.40 10.35
N ASN A 298 -8.06 -3.34 9.41
CA ASN A 298 -8.81 -4.58 9.35
C ASN A 298 -7.92 -5.77 8.93
N GLU A 299 -8.34 -7.01 9.20
CA GLU A 299 -7.54 -8.23 8.95
C GLU A 299 -7.23 -8.53 7.47
N LEU A 300 -7.89 -7.85 6.51
CA LEU A 300 -7.63 -8.02 5.09
C LEU A 300 -6.48 -7.11 4.61
N PHE A 301 -6.34 -5.93 5.22
CA PHE A 301 -5.28 -4.97 4.90
C PHE A 301 -3.97 -5.40 5.54
#